data_AF-A0AAW1DC48-F1
#
_entry.id   AF-A0AAW1DC48-F1
#
_cell.length_a   1.000
_cell.length_b   1.000
_cell.length_c   1.000
_cell.angle_alpha   90.00
_cell.angle_beta   90.00
_cell.angle_gamma   90.00
#
_symmetry.space_group_name_H-M   'P 1'
#
loop_
_entity.id
_entity.type
_entity.pdbx_description
1 polymer ?
#
loop_
_entity_poly.entity_id
_entity_poly.type
_entity_poly.pdbx_seq_one_letter_code
_entity_poly.pdbx_strand_id
1 'polypeptide(L)'
;MGKSRRKFMKKEKAKVKIKESKTVLPKGQNLTDTNFKVKKIVIKDQVKPHDPGDLLTSRKLNVKDLLTRLGHHNINMRKEALEGINELLSNYQSEVITSYLAILLPSLSKLILDPTGNIRKESTKLMANIFSKTKYEQLEPFFSSVSSYLICGLTHIDCAIREDSLYFLDNLLNYVPQVCAKAASKLLPVCLDLVSHSNSVNRTLSLNLDSSSTSLKWRIKVLSRVRLLLSTLIQSTDIGENKESDKKDVPLRKRRNMYFLTSKNVLYSNLQLDCFDKVDDEVLMDFSLKNFSDAIIPLLIDMFIEVVPQREDSMVLNQDVCTLISEEEANILKNVVDIIKFLWEIIDKEENSNEKLNALSKNHGQNIISKLIKGRFPYELRSKRKRKEETNDLSCRLQNLTLCKIVILFGNASDWINITPYLKNLFRNADSLNKNECDLFVSCISHICNYSNNEESKYFLNSVFKTVMNSKSSLSGSFFLFLTDVALNNKFDIYHSESSFISWLKSLPKLLTKSKISALVLEKIRLISLRNYEPFSESLDTHIESILDNIPRIQVEGMDKEKGQFVIAAFLYQVKDWDEELVESINKAIENEYWGSSVTSFIKDIVNVKVDKLRRKF
;
A
#
# COMPACT_ATOMS: atom_id res chain seq x y z
N MET A 1 -83.80 12.82 77.84
CA MET A 1 -83.10 12.00 76.82
C MET A 1 -84.02 11.77 75.61
N GLY A 2 -83.53 11.80 74.35
CA GLY A 2 -84.31 11.24 73.21
C GLY A 2 -84.30 11.91 71.82
N LYS A 3 -83.72 13.11 71.59
CA LYS A 3 -83.82 13.79 70.27
C LYS A 3 -82.64 13.55 69.30
N SER A 4 -81.46 13.14 69.78
CA SER A 4 -80.27 12.92 68.93
C SER A 4 -80.33 11.60 68.13
N ARG A 5 -80.76 10.50 68.77
CA ARG A 5 -80.78 9.16 68.15
C ARG A 5 -81.74 9.05 66.95
N ARG A 6 -82.86 9.78 66.96
CA ARG A 6 -83.85 9.81 65.86
C ARG A 6 -83.36 10.51 64.59
N LYS A 7 -82.46 11.51 64.70
CA LYS A 7 -81.88 12.22 63.54
C LYS A 7 -80.77 11.40 62.87
N PHE A 8 -80.00 10.64 63.63
CA PHE A 8 -78.97 9.73 63.11
C PHE A 8 -79.58 8.58 62.31
N MET A 9 -80.62 7.93 62.85
CA MET A 9 -81.34 6.82 62.19
C MET A 9 -81.99 7.20 60.85
N LYS A 10 -82.36 8.47 60.65
CA LYS A 10 -82.92 8.96 59.37
C LYS A 10 -81.86 9.14 58.27
N LYS A 11 -80.58 9.31 58.62
CA LYS A 11 -79.48 9.48 57.63
C LYS A 11 -78.88 8.14 57.18
N GLU A 12 -78.93 7.10 58.01
CA GLU A 12 -78.39 5.76 57.68
C GLU A 12 -79.16 5.04 56.55
N LYS A 13 -80.41 5.42 56.27
CA LYS A 13 -81.24 4.86 55.18
C LYS A 13 -81.59 5.88 54.09
N ALA A 14 -80.73 6.87 53.88
CA ALA A 14 -80.96 7.87 52.84
C ALA A 14 -80.83 7.24 51.45
N LYS A 15 -81.96 7.10 50.73
CA LYS A 15 -81.97 6.68 49.33
C LYS A 15 -81.44 7.82 48.45
N VAL A 16 -80.47 7.51 47.58
CA VAL A 16 -79.97 8.46 46.59
C VAL A 16 -81.09 8.78 45.60
N LYS A 17 -81.38 10.07 45.37
CA LYS A 17 -82.40 10.51 44.40
C LYS A 17 -82.07 9.97 43.01
N ILE A 18 -83.05 9.37 42.34
CA ILE A 18 -82.93 8.89 40.96
C ILE A 18 -82.68 10.12 40.07
N LYS A 19 -81.56 10.12 39.33
CA LYS A 19 -81.29 11.13 38.31
C LYS A 19 -81.85 10.59 36.99
N GLU A 20 -82.76 11.34 36.37
CA GLU A 20 -83.51 10.94 35.16
C GLU A 20 -82.63 10.61 33.93
N SER A 21 -81.34 10.96 33.96
CA SER A 21 -80.40 10.74 32.85
C SER A 21 -79.58 9.43 32.91
N LYS A 22 -79.80 8.54 33.89
CA LYS A 22 -79.09 7.25 33.97
C LYS A 22 -80.03 6.08 33.64
N THR A 23 -79.76 5.40 32.54
CA THR A 23 -80.51 4.22 32.04
C THR A 23 -80.33 2.95 32.90
N VAL A 24 -79.45 2.98 33.89
CA VAL A 24 -79.23 1.84 34.81
C VAL A 24 -79.60 2.27 36.23
N LEU A 25 -80.59 1.58 36.81
CA LEU A 25 -81.02 1.76 38.19
C LEU A 25 -79.84 1.58 39.16
N PRO A 26 -79.71 2.42 40.20
CA PRO A 26 -78.66 2.24 41.21
C PRO A 26 -78.79 0.86 41.85
N LYS A 27 -77.68 0.11 41.88
CA LYS A 27 -77.64 -1.23 42.49
C LYS A 27 -78.07 -1.15 43.96
N GLY A 28 -78.77 -2.18 44.44
CA GLY A 28 -79.28 -2.24 45.80
C GLY A 28 -78.17 -2.06 46.84
N GLN A 29 -78.50 -1.43 47.96
CA GLN A 29 -77.52 -1.04 48.99
C GLN A 29 -76.84 -2.26 49.69
N ASN A 30 -77.41 -3.45 49.52
CA ASN A 30 -76.89 -4.72 50.05
C ASN A 30 -76.09 -5.51 49.01
N LEU A 31 -75.78 -4.92 47.85
CA LEU A 31 -75.06 -5.61 46.78
C LEU A 31 -73.56 -5.56 47.06
N THR A 32 -72.99 -6.71 47.41
CA THR A 32 -71.54 -6.89 47.53
C THR A 32 -70.92 -6.85 46.13
N ASP A 33 -70.05 -5.88 45.87
CA ASP A 33 -69.31 -5.82 44.61
C ASP A 33 -68.16 -6.82 44.63
N THR A 34 -68.27 -7.87 43.81
CA THR A 34 -67.26 -8.93 43.68
C THR A 34 -66.21 -8.63 42.62
N ASN A 35 -66.22 -7.43 42.02
CA ASN A 35 -65.19 -7.02 41.06
C ASN A 35 -63.91 -6.57 41.76
N PHE A 36 -63.02 -7.52 42.03
CA PHE A 36 -61.64 -7.21 42.38
C PHE A 36 -60.71 -7.53 41.21
N LYS A 37 -59.72 -6.67 40.98
CA LYS A 37 -58.67 -6.89 39.98
C LYS A 37 -57.38 -7.24 40.70
N VAL A 38 -56.88 -8.45 40.48
CA VAL A 38 -55.57 -8.89 40.97
C VAL A 38 -54.53 -8.64 39.88
N LYS A 39 -53.48 -7.90 40.21
CA LYS A 39 -52.29 -7.75 39.34
C LYS A 39 -51.16 -8.63 39.88
N LYS A 40 -50.55 -9.43 39.01
CA LYS A 40 -49.40 -10.25 39.37
C LYS A 40 -48.19 -9.35 39.67
N ILE A 41 -47.49 -9.63 40.78
CA ILE A 41 -46.19 -9.02 41.05
C ILE A 41 -45.17 -9.68 40.13
N VAL A 42 -44.55 -8.90 39.25
CA VAL A 42 -43.46 -9.36 38.39
C VAL A 42 -42.15 -8.98 39.06
N ILE A 43 -41.48 -9.97 39.64
CA ILE A 43 -40.11 -9.82 40.16
C ILE A 43 -39.17 -9.90 38.96
N LYS A 44 -38.20 -8.98 38.88
CA LYS A 44 -37.14 -9.05 37.86
C LYS A 44 -36.23 -10.23 38.19
N ASP A 45 -35.97 -11.10 37.22
CA ASP A 45 -34.99 -12.18 37.37
C ASP A 45 -33.62 -11.57 37.72
N GLN A 46 -33.05 -11.96 38.86
CA GLN A 46 -31.85 -11.32 39.40
C GLN A 46 -30.56 -11.90 38.79
N VAL A 47 -30.53 -13.18 38.42
CA VAL A 47 -29.44 -13.84 37.66
C VAL A 47 -30.06 -15.02 36.90
N LYS A 48 -29.84 -15.11 35.58
CA LYS A 48 -30.23 -16.28 34.79
C LYS A 48 -29.14 -17.36 34.93
N PRO A 49 -29.50 -18.65 35.04
CA PRO A 49 -28.52 -19.72 34.92
C PRO A 49 -27.87 -19.67 33.53
N HIS A 50 -26.58 -19.95 33.44
CA HIS A 50 -25.87 -20.01 32.17
C HIS A 50 -26.28 -21.24 31.37
N ASP A 51 -26.36 -21.08 30.05
CA ASP A 51 -26.68 -22.19 29.15
C ASP A 51 -25.47 -23.14 29.03
N PRO A 52 -25.69 -24.46 28.87
CA PRO A 52 -24.61 -25.41 28.67
C PRO A 52 -23.87 -25.10 27.36
N GLY A 53 -22.62 -24.64 27.46
CA GLY A 53 -21.78 -24.23 26.33
C GLY A 53 -21.39 -22.74 26.31
N ASP A 54 -21.87 -21.93 27.27
CA ASP A 54 -21.46 -20.53 27.40
C ASP A 54 -19.95 -20.40 27.70
N LEU A 55 -19.30 -19.45 27.03
CA LEU A 55 -17.93 -19.07 27.35
C LEU A 55 -17.89 -18.31 28.67
N LEU A 56 -17.32 -18.93 29.69
CA LEU A 56 -17.23 -18.37 31.02
C LEU A 56 -15.79 -17.99 31.39
N THR A 57 -15.67 -16.86 32.06
CA THR A 57 -14.45 -16.43 32.77
C THR A 57 -14.30 -17.17 34.09
N SER A 58 -13.13 -17.03 34.72
CA SER A 58 -12.84 -17.44 36.10
C SER A 58 -13.89 -16.97 37.11
N ARG A 59 -14.50 -15.80 36.87
CA ARG A 59 -15.58 -15.22 37.70
C ARG A 59 -16.99 -15.62 37.26
N LYS A 60 -17.13 -16.62 36.37
CA LYS A 60 -18.39 -17.11 35.82
C LYS A 60 -19.22 -16.02 35.12
N LEU A 61 -18.56 -15.12 34.40
CA LEU A 61 -19.23 -14.13 33.54
C LEU A 61 -19.13 -14.55 32.08
N ASN A 62 -20.24 -14.48 31.36
CA ASN A 62 -20.26 -14.72 29.93
C ASN A 62 -19.93 -13.45 29.12
N VAL A 63 -19.77 -13.60 27.81
CA VAL A 63 -19.44 -12.47 26.91
C VAL A 63 -20.48 -11.33 27.01
N LYS A 64 -21.78 -11.64 27.08
CA LYS A 64 -22.84 -10.63 27.16
C LYS A 64 -22.82 -9.85 28.48
N ASP A 65 -22.53 -10.53 29.58
CA ASP A 65 -22.38 -9.92 30.90
C ASP A 65 -21.20 -8.95 30.91
N LEU A 66 -20.06 -9.36 30.35
CA LEU A 66 -18.86 -8.53 30.23
C LEU A 66 -19.12 -7.29 29.36
N LEU A 67 -19.75 -7.47 28.20
CA LEU A 67 -20.09 -6.36 27.30
C LEU A 67 -21.02 -5.34 27.95
N THR A 68 -21.98 -5.79 28.76
CA THR A 68 -22.86 -4.90 29.53
C THR A 68 -22.07 -4.07 30.53
N ARG A 69 -21.05 -4.66 31.16
CA ARG A 69 -20.17 -3.97 32.13
C ARG A 69 -19.21 -2.97 31.48
N LEU A 70 -18.87 -3.13 30.20
CA LEU A 70 -18.07 -2.13 29.46
C LEU A 70 -18.77 -0.76 29.38
N GLY A 71 -20.10 -0.71 29.46
CA GLY A 71 -20.86 0.55 29.48
C GLY A 71 -21.07 1.16 30.87
N HIS A 72 -20.54 0.53 31.93
CA HIS A 72 -20.83 0.93 33.30
C HIS A 72 -20.07 2.21 33.69
N HIS A 73 -20.69 3.09 34.49
CA HIS A 73 -20.06 4.35 34.94
C HIS A 73 -18.80 4.11 35.80
N ASN A 74 -18.78 3.02 36.58
CA ASN A 74 -17.62 2.62 37.39
C ASN A 74 -16.46 2.12 36.52
N ILE A 75 -15.31 2.82 36.60
CA ILE A 75 -14.08 2.51 35.85
C ILE A 75 -13.55 1.12 36.18
N ASN A 76 -13.59 0.69 37.46
CA ASN A 76 -13.10 -0.63 37.86
C ASN A 76 -13.92 -1.74 37.21
N MET A 77 -15.24 -1.56 37.11
CA MET A 77 -16.10 -2.55 36.44
C MET A 77 -15.83 -2.64 34.93
N ARG A 78 -15.54 -1.50 34.26
CA ARG A 78 -15.12 -1.51 32.86
C ARG A 78 -13.78 -2.21 32.68
N LYS A 79 -12.82 -1.93 33.56
CA LYS A 79 -11.50 -2.56 33.56
C LYS A 79 -11.59 -4.07 33.76
N GLU A 80 -12.32 -4.52 34.78
CA GLU A 80 -12.55 -5.95 35.04
C GLU A 80 -13.24 -6.65 33.85
N ALA A 81 -14.14 -5.94 33.17
CA ALA A 81 -14.80 -6.47 31.98
C ALA A 81 -13.81 -6.65 30.81
N LEU A 82 -12.90 -5.70 30.59
CA LEU A 82 -11.83 -5.83 29.59
C LEU A 82 -10.86 -6.97 29.94
N GLU A 83 -10.46 -7.09 31.21
CA GLU A 83 -9.64 -8.20 31.69
C GLU A 83 -10.33 -9.55 31.49
N GLY A 84 -11.64 -9.63 31.78
CA GLY A 84 -12.44 -10.82 31.53
C GLY A 84 -12.54 -11.18 30.05
N ILE A 85 -12.69 -10.19 29.15
CA ILE A 85 -12.66 -10.43 27.71
C ILE A 85 -11.28 -10.95 27.29
N ASN A 86 -10.20 -10.37 27.81
CA ASN A 86 -8.85 -10.85 27.53
C ASN A 86 -8.64 -12.31 27.96
N GLU A 87 -9.16 -12.66 29.14
CA GLU A 87 -9.14 -14.02 29.67
C GLU A 87 -9.82 -14.99 28.70
N LEU A 88 -11.03 -14.64 28.22
CA LEU A 88 -11.74 -15.45 27.22
C LEU A 88 -10.95 -15.59 25.91
N LEU A 89 -10.36 -14.50 25.40
CA LEU A 89 -9.56 -14.53 24.16
C LEU A 89 -8.27 -15.35 24.29
N SER A 90 -7.81 -15.61 25.51
CA SER A 90 -6.60 -16.37 25.79
C SER A 90 -6.90 -17.85 26.05
N ASN A 91 -8.05 -18.15 26.65
CA ASN A 91 -8.40 -19.51 27.08
C ASN A 91 -9.12 -20.33 26.01
N TYR A 92 -9.74 -19.70 25.01
CA TYR A 92 -10.53 -20.38 23.98
C TYR A 92 -9.90 -20.28 22.59
N GLN A 93 -10.21 -21.25 21.72
CA GLN A 93 -9.69 -21.33 20.35
C GLN A 93 -10.23 -20.20 19.45
N SER A 94 -9.48 -19.85 18.41
CA SER A 94 -9.80 -18.71 17.51
C SER A 94 -11.15 -18.86 16.81
N GLU A 95 -11.52 -20.09 16.43
CA GLU A 95 -12.79 -20.42 15.78
C GLU A 95 -13.98 -20.02 16.65
N VAL A 96 -13.87 -20.22 17.96
CA VAL A 96 -14.94 -19.88 18.91
C VAL A 96 -15.07 -18.37 19.06
N ILE A 97 -13.94 -17.65 19.05
CA ILE A 97 -13.90 -16.17 19.11
C ILE A 97 -14.56 -15.55 17.87
N THR A 98 -14.39 -16.16 16.68
CA THR A 98 -14.99 -15.63 15.44
C THR A 98 -16.51 -15.50 15.51
N SER A 99 -17.18 -16.37 16.28
CA SER A 99 -18.65 -16.31 16.48
C SER A 99 -19.12 -15.09 17.29
N TYR A 100 -18.23 -14.45 18.07
CA TYR A 100 -18.56 -13.29 18.90
C TYR A 100 -18.08 -11.96 18.32
N LEU A 101 -17.37 -11.96 17.18
CA LEU A 101 -16.80 -10.74 16.58
C LEU A 101 -17.85 -9.66 16.31
N ALA A 102 -19.04 -10.05 15.87
CA ALA A 102 -20.14 -9.14 15.57
C ALA A 102 -20.58 -8.28 16.76
N ILE A 103 -20.40 -8.76 17.99
CA ILE A 103 -20.78 -8.03 19.21
C ILE A 103 -19.53 -7.44 19.88
N LEU A 104 -18.39 -8.14 19.82
CA LEU A 104 -17.13 -7.68 20.40
C LEU A 104 -16.58 -6.45 19.70
N LEU A 105 -16.46 -6.47 18.36
CA LEU A 105 -15.78 -5.39 17.62
C LEU A 105 -16.47 -4.03 17.77
N PRO A 106 -17.81 -3.89 17.59
CA PRO A 106 -18.46 -2.60 17.80
C PRO A 106 -18.34 -2.12 19.26
N SER A 107 -18.47 -3.04 20.22
CA SER A 107 -18.41 -2.71 21.65
C SER A 107 -17.03 -2.23 22.08
N LEU A 108 -15.95 -2.88 21.62
CA LEU A 108 -14.58 -2.48 21.90
C LEU A 108 -14.19 -1.20 21.14
N SER A 109 -14.67 -1.04 19.90
CA SER A 109 -14.43 0.17 19.10
C SER A 109 -15.03 1.41 19.77
N LYS A 110 -16.22 1.29 20.39
CA LYS A 110 -16.84 2.38 21.13
C LYS A 110 -15.96 2.88 22.30
N LEU A 111 -15.19 2.01 22.92
CA LEU A 111 -14.32 2.37 24.06
C LEU A 111 -13.11 3.22 23.66
N ILE A 112 -12.83 3.39 22.36
CA ILE A 112 -11.85 4.37 21.89
C ILE A 112 -12.27 5.80 22.31
N LEU A 113 -13.57 6.03 22.52
CA LEU A 113 -14.12 7.30 22.97
C LEU A 113 -14.30 7.37 24.51
N ASP A 114 -13.80 6.39 25.27
CA ASP A 114 -13.94 6.40 26.74
C ASP A 114 -13.18 7.60 27.34
N PRO A 115 -13.76 8.30 28.34
CA PRO A 115 -13.07 9.42 28.99
C PRO A 115 -11.78 8.99 29.72
N THR A 116 -11.64 7.71 30.06
CA THR A 116 -10.51 7.19 30.83
C THR A 116 -9.44 6.62 29.90
N GLY A 117 -8.26 7.25 29.86
CA GLY A 117 -7.16 6.84 28.97
C GLY A 117 -6.69 5.39 29.15
N ASN A 118 -6.69 4.87 30.38
CA ASN A 118 -6.33 3.46 30.61
C ASN A 118 -7.33 2.48 29.97
N ILE A 119 -8.63 2.80 29.98
CA ILE A 119 -9.66 1.97 29.34
C ILE A 119 -9.47 1.97 27.83
N ARG A 120 -9.19 3.15 27.23
CA ARG A 120 -8.88 3.27 25.79
C ARG A 120 -7.68 2.41 25.41
N LYS A 121 -6.57 2.53 26.15
CA LYS A 121 -5.33 1.77 25.91
C LYS A 121 -5.56 0.25 25.96
N GLU A 122 -6.25 -0.24 26.98
CA GLU A 122 -6.52 -1.68 27.12
C GLU A 122 -7.48 -2.17 26.02
N SER A 123 -8.50 -1.39 25.64
CA SER A 123 -9.37 -1.72 24.51
C SER A 123 -8.60 -1.80 23.19
N THR A 124 -7.75 -0.81 22.91
CA THR A 124 -6.91 -0.76 21.71
C THR A 124 -5.95 -1.96 21.62
N LYS A 125 -5.35 -2.37 22.75
CA LYS A 125 -4.51 -3.59 22.82
C LYS A 125 -5.32 -4.86 22.58
N LEU A 126 -6.51 -4.97 23.15
CA LEU A 126 -7.39 -6.12 22.95
C LEU A 126 -7.81 -6.26 21.49
N MET A 127 -8.16 -5.15 20.85
CA MET A 127 -8.48 -5.14 19.42
C MET A 127 -7.30 -5.59 18.56
N ALA A 128 -6.07 -5.14 18.86
CA ALA A 128 -4.87 -5.64 18.18
C ALA A 128 -4.70 -7.16 18.31
N ASN A 129 -4.95 -7.73 19.49
CA ASN A 129 -4.91 -9.18 19.73
C ASN A 129 -5.99 -9.92 18.94
N ILE A 130 -7.18 -9.33 18.77
CA ILE A 130 -8.23 -9.90 17.93
C ILE A 130 -7.80 -9.87 16.45
N PHE A 131 -7.29 -8.73 15.97
CA PHE A 131 -6.87 -8.57 14.58
C PHE A 131 -5.72 -9.51 14.21
N SER A 132 -4.76 -9.75 15.10
CA SER A 132 -3.62 -10.64 14.83
C SER A 132 -4.01 -12.12 14.72
N LYS A 133 -5.14 -12.53 15.31
CA LYS A 133 -5.62 -13.91 15.35
C LYS A 133 -6.73 -14.23 14.34
N THR A 134 -7.24 -13.21 13.64
CA THR A 134 -8.43 -13.33 12.78
C THR A 134 -8.05 -13.05 11.32
N LYS A 135 -8.60 -13.83 10.39
CA LYS A 135 -8.37 -13.61 8.96
C LYS A 135 -9.13 -12.38 8.46
N TYR A 136 -8.60 -11.74 7.41
CA TYR A 136 -9.19 -10.54 6.81
C TYR A 136 -10.67 -10.71 6.44
N GLU A 137 -11.02 -11.84 5.81
CA GLU A 137 -12.37 -12.10 5.28
C GLU A 137 -13.43 -12.16 6.39
N GLN A 138 -13.04 -12.51 7.62
CA GLN A 138 -13.93 -12.58 8.76
C GLN A 138 -14.13 -11.22 9.44
N LEU A 139 -13.16 -10.32 9.29
CA LEU A 139 -13.20 -8.98 9.87
C LEU A 139 -13.88 -7.97 8.93
N GLU A 140 -13.85 -8.23 7.61
CA GLU A 140 -14.40 -7.39 6.55
C GLU A 140 -15.78 -6.77 6.84
N PRO A 141 -16.79 -7.56 7.28
CA PRO A 141 -18.13 -7.04 7.48
C PRO A 141 -18.27 -5.99 8.59
N PHE A 142 -17.29 -5.89 9.49
CA PHE A 142 -17.37 -5.04 10.68
C PHE A 142 -16.63 -3.72 10.53
N PHE A 143 -15.91 -3.52 9.42
CA PHE A 143 -15.03 -2.37 9.27
C PHE A 143 -15.74 -1.04 9.13
N SER A 144 -16.94 -0.99 8.56
CA SER A 144 -17.73 0.26 8.53
C SER A 144 -17.98 0.81 9.94
N SER A 145 -18.28 -0.08 10.89
CA SER A 145 -18.45 0.27 12.31
C SER A 145 -17.12 0.68 12.96
N VAL A 146 -16.06 -0.10 12.76
CA VAL A 146 -14.74 0.17 13.34
C VAL A 146 -14.18 1.51 12.83
N SER A 147 -14.24 1.75 11.51
CA SER A 147 -13.78 2.98 10.88
C SER A 147 -14.60 4.20 11.32
N SER A 148 -15.91 4.05 11.50
CA SER A 148 -16.76 5.14 12.03
C SER A 148 -16.30 5.58 13.43
N TYR A 149 -16.07 4.63 14.35
CA TYR A 149 -15.57 4.96 15.68
C TYR A 149 -14.17 5.56 15.67
N LEU A 150 -13.29 5.07 14.80
CA LEU A 150 -11.98 5.67 14.59
C LEU A 150 -12.10 7.13 14.14
N ILE A 151 -12.93 7.41 13.13
CA ILE A 151 -13.15 8.78 12.63
C ILE A 151 -13.69 9.67 13.75
N CYS A 152 -14.69 9.22 14.51
CA CYS A 152 -15.19 9.96 15.67
C CYS A 152 -14.10 10.25 16.71
N GLY A 153 -13.18 9.31 16.92
CA GLY A 153 -12.06 9.47 17.84
C GLY A 153 -11.02 10.47 17.35
N LEU A 154 -10.70 10.43 16.05
CA LEU A 154 -9.79 11.39 15.41
C LEU A 154 -10.36 12.80 15.36
N THR A 155 -11.67 12.96 15.19
CA THR A 155 -12.35 14.28 15.19
C THR A 155 -12.82 14.70 16.58
N HIS A 156 -12.45 13.97 17.64
CA HIS A 156 -12.93 14.24 18.99
C HIS A 156 -12.41 15.58 19.54
N ILE A 157 -13.19 16.26 20.39
CA ILE A 157 -12.82 17.57 20.97
C ILE A 157 -11.63 17.43 21.93
N ASP A 158 -11.61 16.37 22.74
CA ASP A 158 -10.50 16.02 23.65
C ASP A 158 -9.27 15.52 22.88
N CYS A 159 -8.14 16.21 23.05
CA CYS A 159 -6.86 15.87 22.43
C CYS A 159 -6.32 14.50 22.86
N ALA A 160 -6.57 14.05 24.09
CA ALA A 160 -6.10 12.76 24.57
C ALA A 160 -6.81 11.60 23.85
N ILE A 161 -8.09 11.79 23.51
CA ILE A 161 -8.85 10.82 22.71
C ILE A 161 -8.37 10.81 21.27
N ARG A 162 -8.09 11.98 20.67
CA ARG A 162 -7.48 12.06 19.33
C ARG A 162 -6.13 11.35 19.27
N GLU A 163 -5.28 11.56 20.26
CA GLU A 163 -3.97 10.90 20.34
C GLU A 163 -4.11 9.38 20.48
N ASP A 164 -4.98 8.89 21.37
CA ASP A 164 -5.20 7.44 21.52
C ASP A 164 -5.82 6.80 20.28
N SER A 165 -6.63 7.56 19.53
CA SER A 165 -7.20 7.13 18.26
C SER A 165 -6.16 6.98 17.14
N LEU A 166 -5.05 7.75 17.19
CA LEU A 166 -3.93 7.54 16.27
C LEU A 166 -3.23 6.19 16.52
N TYR A 167 -3.07 5.77 17.79
CA TYR A 167 -2.54 4.43 18.08
C TYR A 167 -3.51 3.32 17.64
N PHE A 168 -4.81 3.58 17.70
CA PHE A 168 -5.79 2.65 17.16
C PHE A 168 -5.70 2.53 15.63
N LEU A 169 -5.49 3.64 14.91
CA LEU A 169 -5.20 3.63 13.47
C LEU A 169 -3.91 2.85 13.15
N ASP A 170 -2.87 2.98 13.97
CA ASP A 170 -1.63 2.20 13.79
C ASP A 170 -1.90 0.69 13.86
N ASN A 171 -2.74 0.24 14.79
CA ASN A 171 -3.12 -1.17 14.88
C ASN A 171 -3.85 -1.64 13.61
N LEU A 172 -4.76 -0.84 13.07
CA LEU A 172 -5.46 -1.18 11.83
C LEU A 172 -4.49 -1.24 10.65
N LEU A 173 -3.56 -0.29 10.52
CA LEU A 173 -2.56 -0.28 9.45
C LEU A 173 -1.59 -1.48 9.56
N ASN A 174 -1.26 -1.92 10.77
CA ASN A 174 -0.34 -3.04 11.00
C ASN A 174 -0.98 -4.41 10.74
N TYR A 175 -2.20 -4.63 11.24
CA TYR A 175 -2.84 -5.95 11.17
C TYR A 175 -3.80 -6.11 9.99
N VAL A 176 -4.43 -5.02 9.54
CA VAL A 176 -5.48 -5.07 8.52
C VAL A 176 -5.41 -3.90 7.52
N PRO A 177 -4.27 -3.73 6.82
CA PRO A 177 -4.04 -2.56 5.96
C PRO A 177 -5.03 -2.41 4.80
N GLN A 178 -5.62 -3.51 4.30
CA GLN A 178 -6.59 -3.43 3.19
C GLN A 178 -7.83 -2.61 3.55
N VAL A 179 -8.19 -2.56 4.83
CA VAL A 179 -9.34 -1.80 5.34
C VAL A 179 -9.06 -0.33 5.32
N CYS A 180 -7.88 0.04 5.79
CA CYS A 180 -7.42 1.41 5.79
C CYS A 180 -7.39 1.94 4.35
N ALA A 181 -6.94 1.14 3.38
CA ALA A 181 -7.02 1.47 1.96
C ALA A 181 -8.47 1.74 1.50
N LYS A 182 -9.43 0.85 1.82
CA LYS A 182 -10.85 1.07 1.48
C LYS A 182 -11.46 2.31 2.14
N ALA A 183 -11.06 2.62 3.37
CA ALA A 183 -11.55 3.77 4.14
C ALA A 183 -10.73 5.06 3.89
N ALA A 184 -9.72 5.03 3.02
CA ALA A 184 -8.76 6.12 2.89
C ALA A 184 -9.41 7.43 2.43
N SER A 185 -10.44 7.37 1.59
CA SER A 185 -11.21 8.54 1.15
C SER A 185 -11.86 9.31 2.30
N LYS A 186 -12.22 8.61 3.39
CA LYS A 186 -12.77 9.20 4.62
C LYS A 186 -11.68 9.58 5.62
N LEU A 187 -10.61 8.78 5.71
CA LEU A 187 -9.53 8.99 6.69
C LEU A 187 -8.56 10.11 6.31
N LEU A 188 -8.22 10.26 5.02
CA LEU A 188 -7.26 11.26 4.56
C LEU A 188 -7.71 12.70 4.88
N PRO A 189 -8.97 13.11 4.58
CA PRO A 189 -9.46 14.43 4.97
C PRO A 189 -9.41 14.67 6.49
N VAL A 190 -9.78 13.67 7.29
CA VAL A 190 -9.74 13.75 8.76
C VAL A 190 -8.32 13.96 9.26
N CYS A 191 -7.35 13.21 8.72
CA CYS A 191 -5.94 13.42 9.06
C CYS A 191 -5.41 14.78 8.62
N LEU A 192 -5.91 15.34 7.53
CA LEU A 192 -5.55 16.69 7.08
C LEU A 192 -6.06 17.77 8.05
N ASP A 193 -7.28 17.61 8.57
CA ASP A 193 -7.84 18.51 9.57
C ASP A 193 -7.11 18.43 10.93
N LEU A 194 -6.47 17.30 11.25
CA LEU A 194 -5.64 17.19 12.46
C LEU A 194 -4.37 18.05 12.41
N VAL A 195 -3.89 18.41 11.21
CA VAL A 195 -2.67 19.22 11.01
C VAL A 195 -2.94 20.61 10.44
N SER A 196 -4.20 20.94 10.14
CA SER A 196 -4.57 22.20 9.51
C SER A 196 -5.93 22.73 9.97
N HIS A 197 -6.11 24.05 9.85
CA HIS A 197 -7.41 24.70 9.94
C HIS A 197 -7.82 25.20 8.56
N SER A 198 -9.06 24.92 8.15
CA SER A 198 -9.61 25.42 6.89
C SER A 198 -10.38 26.72 7.14
N ASN A 199 -9.92 27.82 6.54
CA ASN A 199 -10.65 29.07 6.49
C ASN A 199 -11.07 29.32 5.04
N SER A 200 -12.30 28.92 4.67
CA SER A 200 -13.08 29.16 3.42
C SER A 200 -12.39 29.12 2.04
N VAL A 201 -11.18 29.64 1.89
CA VAL A 201 -10.35 29.67 0.66
C VAL A 201 -8.96 29.07 0.88
N ASN A 202 -8.38 29.19 2.09
CA ASN A 202 -7.00 28.75 2.38
C ASN A 202 -6.93 27.87 3.64
N ARG A 203 -6.08 26.84 3.61
CA ARG A 203 -5.73 26.02 4.78
C ARG A 203 -4.43 26.51 5.41
N THR A 204 -4.38 26.59 6.74
CA THR A 204 -3.17 26.97 7.50
C THR A 204 -2.82 25.90 8.50
N LEU A 205 -1.55 25.80 8.90
CA LEU A 205 -1.08 24.79 9.84
C LEU A 205 -1.70 24.99 11.23
N SER A 206 -2.15 23.89 11.86
CA SER A 206 -2.70 23.94 13.22
C SER A 206 -1.59 24.12 14.26
N LEU A 207 -1.91 24.85 15.34
CA LEU A 207 -1.11 24.94 16.54
C LEU A 207 -1.69 23.99 17.59
N ASN A 208 -0.86 23.11 18.15
CA ASN A 208 -1.31 22.13 19.14
C ASN A 208 -0.99 22.63 20.55
N LEU A 209 -1.80 23.58 21.04
CA LEU A 209 -1.59 24.25 22.33
C LEU A 209 -2.09 23.45 23.53
N ASP A 210 -3.02 22.51 23.31
CA ASP A 210 -3.75 21.81 24.39
C ASP A 210 -3.15 20.46 24.79
N SER A 211 -2.03 20.05 24.17
CA SER A 211 -1.43 18.73 24.36
C SER A 211 -0.06 18.80 25.02
N SER A 212 0.41 17.68 25.59
CA SER A 212 1.78 17.54 26.09
C SER A 212 2.85 17.48 24.99
N SER A 213 2.44 17.29 23.73
CA SER A 213 3.32 17.23 22.57
C SER A 213 3.42 18.59 21.88
N THR A 214 4.62 18.96 21.42
CA THR A 214 4.80 20.16 20.58
C THR A 214 4.04 20.01 19.26
N SER A 215 3.63 21.14 18.65
CA SER A 215 2.98 21.15 17.32
C SER A 215 3.76 20.35 16.28
N LEU A 216 5.09 20.47 16.30
CA LEU A 216 6.00 19.71 15.43
C LEU A 216 5.89 18.20 15.65
N LYS A 217 5.97 17.73 16.90
CA LYS A 217 5.86 16.30 17.23
C LYS A 217 4.49 15.74 16.87
N TRP A 218 3.43 16.51 17.08
CA TRP A 218 2.08 16.15 16.67
C TRP A 218 1.97 15.99 15.16
N ARG A 219 2.47 16.96 14.38
CA ARG A 219 2.45 16.89 12.92
C ARG A 219 3.24 15.69 12.39
N ILE A 220 4.43 15.40 12.95
CA ILE A 220 5.19 14.19 12.61
C ILE A 220 4.35 12.93 12.88
N LYS A 221 3.69 12.86 14.05
CA LYS A 221 2.80 11.74 14.39
C LYS A 221 1.72 11.57 13.32
N VAL A 222 0.95 12.61 13.00
CA VAL A 222 -0.14 12.50 12.01
C VAL A 222 0.38 12.18 10.61
N LEU A 223 1.39 12.90 10.12
CA LEU A 223 1.92 12.70 8.77
C LEU A 223 2.53 11.31 8.56
N SER A 224 3.14 10.72 9.60
CA SER A 224 3.62 9.34 9.50
C SER A 224 2.51 8.32 9.25
N ARG A 225 1.30 8.56 9.77
CA ARG A 225 0.11 7.73 9.48
C ARG A 225 -0.46 8.03 8.10
N VAL A 226 -0.50 9.30 7.67
CA VAL A 226 -0.91 9.67 6.30
C VAL A 226 0.00 8.99 5.28
N ARG A 227 1.31 9.04 5.49
CA ARG A 227 2.31 8.36 4.67
C ARG A 227 2.09 6.84 4.62
N LEU A 228 1.85 6.22 5.76
CA LEU A 228 1.57 4.78 5.84
C LEU A 228 0.26 4.44 5.11
N LEU A 229 -0.80 5.22 5.30
CA LEU A 229 -2.10 5.06 4.64
C LEU A 229 -1.97 5.15 3.10
N LEU A 230 -1.24 6.14 2.59
CA LEU A 230 -0.96 6.27 1.16
C LEU A 230 -0.12 5.09 0.63
N SER A 231 0.88 4.63 1.39
CA SER A 231 1.65 3.43 0.99
C SER A 231 0.80 2.16 0.94
N THR A 232 -0.17 2.02 1.86
CA THR A 232 -1.10 0.88 1.86
C THR A 232 -2.06 0.94 0.67
N LEU A 233 -2.46 2.14 0.23
CA LEU A 233 -3.24 2.33 -0.98
C LEU A 233 -2.48 1.83 -2.21
N ILE A 234 -1.22 2.22 -2.37
CA ILE A 234 -0.37 1.77 -3.49
C ILE A 234 -0.26 0.24 -3.50
N GLN A 235 0.04 -0.38 -2.36
CA GLN A 235 0.15 -1.84 -2.25
C GLN A 235 -1.16 -2.55 -2.58
N SER A 236 -2.31 -1.98 -2.20
CA SER A 236 -3.62 -2.57 -2.50
C SER A 236 -3.94 -2.59 -4.00
N THR A 237 -3.48 -1.58 -4.75
CA THR A 237 -3.63 -1.54 -6.22
C THR A 237 -2.79 -2.62 -6.91
N ASP A 238 -1.57 -2.88 -6.45
CA ASP A 238 -0.65 -3.87 -7.07
C ASP A 238 -1.10 -5.34 -6.88
N ILE A 239 -1.85 -5.63 -5.81
CA ILE A 239 -2.38 -6.98 -5.55
C ILE A 239 -3.56 -7.30 -6.48
N GLY A 240 -4.30 -6.28 -6.94
CA GLY A 240 -5.38 -6.44 -7.93
C GLY A 240 -4.83 -6.87 -9.29
N GLU A 241 -3.77 -6.23 -9.77
CA GLU A 241 -3.17 -6.50 -11.08
C GLU A 241 -2.51 -7.90 -11.16
N ASN A 242 -1.92 -8.38 -10.07
CA ASN A 242 -1.31 -9.72 -10.03
C ASN A 242 -2.32 -10.88 -10.02
N LYS A 243 -3.60 -10.63 -9.73
CA LYS A 243 -4.68 -11.64 -9.87
C LYS A 243 -5.30 -11.64 -11.26
N GLU A 244 -5.16 -10.55 -12.02
CA GLU A 244 -5.64 -10.47 -13.40
C GLU A 244 -4.61 -10.95 -14.43
N SER A 245 -3.31 -10.96 -14.09
CA SER A 245 -2.22 -11.40 -14.98
C SER A 245 -2.17 -12.91 -15.27
N ASP A 246 -2.98 -13.73 -14.59
CA ASP A 246 -3.21 -15.14 -14.95
C ASP A 246 -4.30 -15.33 -16.04
N LYS A 247 -4.95 -14.24 -16.49
CA LYS A 247 -5.78 -14.26 -17.69
C LYS A 247 -4.95 -13.80 -18.89
N LYS A 248 -4.14 -14.71 -19.44
CA LYS A 248 -3.58 -14.50 -20.78
C LYS A 248 -4.72 -14.54 -21.79
N ASP A 249 -5.14 -13.37 -22.27
CA ASP A 249 -5.93 -13.26 -23.49
C ASP A 249 -5.08 -13.80 -24.66
N VAL A 250 -5.32 -15.05 -25.02
CA VAL A 250 -4.83 -15.62 -26.28
C VAL A 250 -5.74 -15.06 -27.38
N PRO A 251 -5.21 -14.38 -28.41
CA PRO A 251 -6.02 -13.94 -29.54
C PRO A 251 -6.45 -15.17 -30.34
N LEU A 252 -7.64 -15.69 -30.03
CA LEU A 252 -8.27 -16.80 -30.72
C LEU A 252 -8.74 -16.36 -32.11
N ARG A 253 -7.99 -16.76 -33.14
CA ARG A 253 -8.51 -16.80 -34.53
C ARG A 253 -9.74 -17.70 -34.55
N LYS A 254 -10.90 -17.11 -34.87
CA LYS A 254 -12.20 -17.76 -35.06
C LYS A 254 -12.09 -19.07 -35.84
N ARG A 255 -12.51 -20.19 -35.24
CA ARG A 255 -13.32 -21.24 -35.90
C ARG A 255 -13.92 -22.23 -34.88
N ARG A 256 -15.27 -22.23 -34.89
CA ARG A 256 -16.25 -23.26 -34.47
C ARG A 256 -16.34 -23.69 -32.98
N ASN A 257 -17.56 -23.50 -32.48
CA ASN A 257 -18.14 -23.82 -31.18
C ASN A 257 -17.82 -25.23 -30.65
N MET A 258 -17.42 -25.29 -29.38
CA MET A 258 -18.01 -26.18 -28.37
C MET A 258 -17.70 -25.61 -26.98
N TYR A 259 -18.72 -25.06 -26.30
CA TYR A 259 -18.57 -24.58 -24.93
C TYR A 259 -18.72 -25.76 -23.97
N PHE A 260 -17.64 -26.15 -23.30
CA PHE A 260 -17.75 -26.87 -22.03
C PHE A 260 -17.74 -25.84 -20.91
N LEU A 261 -18.89 -25.68 -20.24
CA LEU A 261 -18.96 -25.02 -18.94
C LEU A 261 -18.28 -25.92 -17.91
N THR A 262 -17.02 -25.63 -17.56
CA THR A 262 -16.41 -26.16 -16.34
C THR A 262 -16.97 -25.39 -15.15
N SER A 263 -18.16 -25.76 -14.70
CA SER A 263 -18.73 -25.31 -13.43
C SER A 263 -18.00 -26.00 -12.28
N LYS A 264 -16.93 -25.38 -11.77
CA LYS A 264 -16.34 -25.80 -10.49
C LYS A 264 -16.07 -24.68 -9.47
N ASN A 265 -16.49 -23.44 -9.74
CA ASN A 265 -16.25 -22.31 -8.82
C ASN A 265 -17.49 -21.45 -8.48
N VAL A 266 -18.71 -22.00 -8.47
CA VAL A 266 -19.93 -21.24 -8.09
C VAL A 266 -20.43 -21.57 -6.67
N LEU A 267 -19.70 -22.36 -5.88
CA LEU A 267 -20.11 -22.69 -4.49
C LEU A 267 -19.36 -21.94 -3.38
N TYR A 268 -18.72 -20.81 -3.71
CA TYR A 268 -18.28 -19.82 -2.72
C TYR A 268 -18.77 -18.42 -3.12
N SER A 269 -20.06 -18.29 -3.46
CA SER A 269 -20.72 -17.01 -3.24
C SER A 269 -20.87 -16.85 -1.73
N ASN A 270 -19.89 -16.21 -1.08
CA ASN A 270 -20.14 -15.57 0.20
C ASN A 270 -21.35 -14.67 -0.04
N LEU A 271 -22.51 -15.05 0.49
CA LEU A 271 -23.64 -14.14 0.64
C LEU A 271 -23.13 -13.01 1.53
N GLN A 272 -22.62 -11.94 0.91
CA GLN A 272 -22.51 -10.64 1.55
C GLN A 272 -23.95 -10.25 1.88
N LEU A 273 -24.35 -10.58 3.11
CA LEU A 273 -25.52 -9.99 3.72
C LEU A 273 -25.15 -8.52 3.98
N ASP A 274 -25.43 -7.68 3.00
CA ASP A 274 -25.36 -6.20 3.07
C ASP A 274 -26.46 -5.66 4.02
N CYS A 275 -26.52 -6.19 5.25
CA CYS A 275 -27.44 -5.71 6.27
C CYS A 275 -26.88 -4.51 7.05
N PHE A 276 -25.61 -4.14 6.84
CA PHE A 276 -24.95 -3.01 7.51
C PHE A 276 -24.54 -1.85 6.58
N ASP A 277 -24.68 -1.99 5.25
CA ASP A 277 -24.37 -0.92 4.29
C ASP A 277 -25.54 0.05 4.03
N LYS A 278 -26.66 -0.10 4.75
CA LYS A 278 -27.73 0.92 4.79
C LYS A 278 -27.43 2.03 5.80
N VAL A 279 -26.23 2.59 5.73
CA VAL A 279 -25.92 3.89 6.33
C VAL A 279 -25.59 4.82 5.18
N ASP A 280 -26.64 5.44 4.65
CA ASP A 280 -26.67 6.64 3.82
C ASP A 280 -25.41 6.93 2.99
N ASP A 281 -25.45 6.56 1.71
CA ASP A 281 -24.63 7.12 0.63
C ASP A 281 -24.82 8.66 0.45
N GLU A 282 -25.64 9.32 1.29
CA GLU A 282 -26.05 10.72 1.14
C GLU A 282 -25.02 11.76 1.64
N VAL A 283 -23.84 11.36 2.14
CA VAL A 283 -22.74 12.30 2.41
C VAL A 283 -21.38 11.73 1.96
N LEU A 284 -21.33 11.21 0.74
CA LEU A 284 -20.06 11.16 0.02
C LEU A 284 -19.69 12.60 -0.36
N MET A 285 -18.89 13.27 0.49
CA MET A 285 -18.02 14.30 -0.06
C MET A 285 -17.23 13.63 -1.19
N ASP A 286 -17.34 14.15 -2.41
CA ASP A 286 -16.53 13.76 -3.56
C ASP A 286 -15.03 13.88 -3.18
N PHE A 287 -14.48 12.83 -2.57
CA PHE A 287 -13.09 12.77 -2.21
C PHE A 287 -12.30 12.66 -3.51
N SER A 288 -11.74 13.78 -3.93
CA SER A 288 -10.81 13.83 -5.05
C SER A 288 -9.39 13.86 -4.51
N LEU A 289 -8.58 12.89 -4.91
CA LEU A 289 -7.17 12.83 -4.55
C LEU A 289 -6.42 14.08 -5.05
N LYS A 290 -6.87 14.67 -6.15
CA LYS A 290 -6.38 15.97 -6.64
C LYS A 290 -6.67 17.09 -5.64
N ASN A 291 -7.91 17.22 -5.17
CA ASN A 291 -8.28 18.26 -4.19
C ASN A 291 -7.53 18.08 -2.86
N PHE A 292 -7.35 16.82 -2.44
CA PHE A 292 -6.52 16.50 -1.29
C PHE A 292 -5.05 16.91 -1.51
N SER A 293 -4.49 16.62 -2.69
CA SER A 293 -3.12 17.01 -3.07
C SER A 293 -2.93 18.52 -3.09
N ASP A 294 -3.88 19.25 -3.69
CA ASP A 294 -3.89 20.71 -3.74
C ASP A 294 -3.95 21.34 -2.33
N ALA A 295 -4.57 20.66 -1.37
CA ALA A 295 -4.64 21.12 0.02
C ALA A 295 -3.40 20.72 0.85
N ILE A 296 -2.90 19.50 0.72
CA ILE A 296 -1.83 18.97 1.60
C ILE A 296 -0.43 19.41 1.17
N ILE A 297 -0.13 19.50 -0.13
CA ILE A 297 1.24 19.80 -0.60
C ILE A 297 1.73 21.16 -0.09
N PRO A 298 0.96 22.26 -0.17
CA PRO A 298 1.40 23.55 0.38
C PRO A 298 1.69 23.47 1.89
N LEU A 299 0.85 22.77 2.65
CA LEU A 299 1.03 22.59 4.09
C LEU A 299 2.29 21.77 4.43
N LEU A 300 2.59 20.73 3.66
CA LEU A 300 3.81 19.94 3.83
C LEU A 300 5.06 20.79 3.63
N ILE A 301 5.05 21.65 2.61
CA ILE A 301 6.18 22.52 2.33
C ILE A 301 6.32 23.59 3.42
N ASP A 302 5.23 24.25 3.81
CA ASP A 302 5.25 25.28 4.84
C ASP A 302 5.68 24.70 6.20
N MET A 303 5.27 23.46 6.51
CA MET A 303 5.71 22.74 7.71
C MET A 303 7.22 22.50 7.69
N PHE A 304 7.80 22.16 6.55
CA PHE A 304 9.24 21.96 6.46
C PHE A 304 10.01 23.29 6.53
N ILE A 305 9.51 24.35 5.89
CA ILE A 305 10.13 25.69 5.95
C ILE A 305 10.10 26.26 7.36
N GLU A 306 9.01 26.05 8.10
CA GLU A 306 8.89 26.51 9.49
C GLU A 306 10.04 25.99 10.37
N VAL A 307 10.49 24.76 10.11
CA VAL A 307 11.56 24.11 10.88
C VAL A 307 12.95 24.35 10.28
N VAL A 308 13.04 24.41 8.96
CA VAL A 308 14.30 24.66 8.22
C VAL A 308 14.13 25.94 7.39
N PRO A 309 14.35 27.13 7.99
CA PRO A 309 14.27 28.40 7.28
C PRO A 309 15.42 28.55 6.29
N GLN A 310 15.18 29.30 5.21
CA GLN A 310 16.23 29.65 4.27
C GLN A 310 17.16 30.68 4.91
N ARG A 311 18.48 30.45 4.88
CA ARG A 311 19.44 31.47 5.29
C ARG A 311 19.67 32.43 4.12
N GLU A 312 19.70 33.74 4.39
CA GLU A 312 19.89 34.78 3.36
C GLU A 312 21.21 34.59 2.59
N ASP A 313 22.26 34.09 3.26
CA ASP A 313 23.58 33.81 2.67
C ASP A 313 23.59 32.65 1.63
N SER A 314 22.52 31.85 1.56
CA SER A 314 22.45 30.65 0.68
C SER A 314 22.19 31.00 -0.79
N MET A 315 21.90 32.27 -1.10
CA MET A 315 21.60 32.70 -2.47
C MET A 315 22.85 32.94 -3.34
N VAL A 316 24.06 32.97 -2.74
CA VAL A 316 25.25 33.49 -3.44
C VAL A 316 26.41 32.49 -3.58
N LEU A 317 26.47 31.33 -2.89
CA LEU A 317 27.70 30.51 -2.94
C LEU A 317 27.49 28.99 -3.02
N ASN A 318 28.09 28.42 -4.08
CA ASN A 318 28.51 27.04 -4.34
C ASN A 318 27.49 25.89 -4.20
N GLN A 319 27.29 25.14 -5.30
CA GLN A 319 26.53 23.88 -5.38
C GLN A 319 27.06 22.75 -4.46
N ASP A 320 28.16 22.97 -3.74
CA ASP A 320 28.84 21.99 -2.88
C ASP A 320 28.48 22.12 -1.38
N VAL A 321 27.54 22.99 -0.99
CA VAL A 321 27.17 23.18 0.42
C VAL A 321 25.93 22.36 0.78
N CYS A 322 26.10 21.35 1.63
CA CYS A 322 24.99 20.56 2.21
C CYS A 322 24.23 21.37 3.28
N THR A 323 22.91 21.22 3.33
CA THR A 323 22.10 21.74 4.45
C THR A 323 22.06 20.74 5.60
N LEU A 324 22.61 21.16 6.74
CA LEU A 324 22.69 20.34 7.94
C LEU A 324 21.40 20.38 8.76
N ILE A 325 20.70 19.25 8.83
CA ILE A 325 19.42 19.09 9.53
C ILE A 325 19.51 18.21 10.77
N SER A 326 18.61 18.42 11.74
CA SER A 326 18.45 17.55 12.91
C SER A 326 17.68 16.26 12.58
N GLU A 327 17.67 15.29 13.51
CA GLU A 327 16.91 14.04 13.35
C GLU A 327 15.39 14.28 13.24
N GLU A 328 14.86 15.25 13.99
CA GLU A 328 13.43 15.62 13.91
C GLU A 328 13.11 16.27 12.55
N GLU A 329 13.99 17.16 12.06
CA GLU A 329 13.89 17.76 10.73
C GLU A 329 13.96 16.72 9.61
N ALA A 330 14.86 15.73 9.72
CA ALA A 330 14.97 14.65 8.74
C ALA A 330 13.72 13.75 8.71
N ASN A 331 13.07 13.53 9.85
CA ASN A 331 11.80 12.80 9.93
C ASN A 331 10.65 13.59 9.28
N ILE A 332 10.62 14.91 9.43
CA ILE A 332 9.66 15.77 8.72
C ILE A 332 9.93 15.68 7.21
N LEU A 333 11.19 15.87 6.78
CA LEU A 333 11.57 15.79 5.38
C LEU A 333 11.15 14.46 4.76
N LYS A 334 11.39 13.34 5.46
CA LYS A 334 10.94 12.01 5.04
C LYS A 334 9.44 11.96 4.81
N ASN A 335 8.64 12.43 5.77
CA ASN A 335 7.19 12.42 5.63
C ASN A 335 6.72 13.31 4.47
N VAL A 336 7.27 14.51 4.32
CA VAL A 336 6.93 15.45 3.24
C VAL A 336 7.21 14.83 1.89
N VAL A 337 8.42 14.32 1.70
CA VAL A 337 8.92 13.82 0.42
C VAL A 337 8.24 12.50 0.04
N ASP A 338 8.05 11.58 0.98
CA ASP A 338 7.33 10.32 0.73
C ASP A 338 5.84 10.58 0.42
N ILE A 339 5.16 11.49 1.12
CA ILE A 339 3.75 11.81 0.84
C ILE A 339 3.60 12.40 -0.57
N ILE A 340 4.44 13.37 -0.95
CA ILE A 340 4.39 13.97 -2.30
C ILE A 340 4.63 12.90 -3.37
N LYS A 341 5.62 12.02 -3.15
CA LYS A 341 5.89 10.90 -4.06
C LYS A 341 4.69 9.94 -4.15
N PHE A 342 4.12 9.51 -3.02
CA PHE A 342 2.99 8.57 -3.03
C PHE A 342 1.75 9.16 -3.68
N LEU A 343 1.47 10.46 -3.49
CA LEU A 343 0.38 11.13 -4.20
C LEU A 343 0.58 11.06 -5.71
N TRP A 344 1.80 11.30 -6.20
CA TRP A 344 2.12 11.13 -7.62
C TRP A 344 1.87 9.69 -8.09
N GLU A 345 2.41 8.69 -7.38
CA GLU A 345 2.29 7.27 -7.76
C GLU A 345 0.84 6.78 -7.78
N ILE A 346 -0.01 7.27 -6.86
CA ILE A 346 -1.43 6.91 -6.86
C ILE A 346 -2.15 7.57 -8.04
N ILE A 347 -1.90 8.86 -8.31
CA ILE A 347 -2.53 9.58 -9.43
C ILE A 347 -2.08 9.00 -10.79
N ASP A 348 -0.84 8.52 -10.89
CA ASP A 348 -0.31 7.88 -12.10
C ASP A 348 -1.09 6.62 -12.51
N LYS A 349 -1.68 5.92 -11.54
CA LYS A 349 -2.53 4.74 -11.74
C LYS A 349 -3.99 5.05 -12.02
N GLU A 350 -4.43 6.31 -11.87
CA GLU A 350 -5.82 6.69 -12.13
C GLU A 350 -6.12 6.86 -13.62
N GLU A 351 -7.40 6.75 -14.00
CA GLU A 351 -7.84 7.19 -15.33
C GLU A 351 -7.55 8.69 -15.53
N ASN A 352 -7.14 9.06 -16.75
CA ASN A 352 -6.67 10.40 -17.13
C ASN A 352 -5.46 10.90 -16.30
N SER A 353 -4.58 9.98 -15.89
CA SER A 353 -3.37 10.29 -15.10
C SER A 353 -2.54 11.43 -15.69
N ASN A 354 -2.26 11.41 -17.00
CA ASN A 354 -1.44 12.44 -17.66
C ASN A 354 -1.96 13.87 -17.42
N GLU A 355 -3.27 14.11 -17.54
CA GLU A 355 -3.85 15.44 -17.33
C GLU A 355 -3.77 15.86 -15.86
N LYS A 356 -4.07 14.94 -14.94
CA LYS A 356 -4.01 15.17 -13.49
C LYS A 356 -2.59 15.44 -13.02
N LEU A 357 -1.62 14.67 -13.48
CA LEU A 357 -0.19 14.84 -13.17
C LEU A 357 0.37 16.14 -13.74
N ASN A 358 0.01 16.50 -14.98
CA ASN A 358 0.39 17.78 -15.58
C ASN A 358 -0.17 18.96 -14.79
N ALA A 359 -1.44 18.89 -14.36
CA ALA A 359 -2.03 19.90 -13.50
C ALA A 359 -1.31 19.99 -12.14
N LEU A 360 -0.99 18.85 -11.53
CA LEU A 360 -0.29 18.78 -10.25
C LEU A 360 1.13 19.38 -10.33
N SER A 361 1.90 19.02 -11.37
CA SER A 361 3.22 19.59 -11.66
C SER A 361 3.12 21.10 -11.89
N LYS A 362 2.16 21.56 -12.68
CA LYS A 362 1.96 22.99 -12.94
C LYS A 362 1.60 23.79 -11.68
N ASN A 363 0.75 23.23 -10.82
CA ASN A 363 0.28 23.91 -9.60
C ASN A 363 1.35 23.97 -8.51
N HIS A 364 2.12 22.88 -8.33
CA HIS A 364 2.99 22.73 -7.16
C HIS A 364 4.49 22.64 -7.47
N GLY A 365 4.89 22.28 -8.69
CA GLY A 365 6.27 21.93 -9.04
C GLY A 365 7.28 23.05 -8.79
N GLN A 366 6.99 24.27 -9.25
CA GLN A 366 7.87 25.42 -9.02
C GLN A 366 8.00 25.76 -7.53
N ASN A 367 6.91 25.61 -6.77
CA ASN A 367 6.91 25.86 -5.32
C ASN A 367 7.76 24.83 -4.59
N ILE A 368 7.62 23.54 -4.94
CA ILE A 368 8.44 22.44 -4.41
C ILE A 368 9.92 22.69 -4.69
N ILE A 369 10.29 23.02 -5.92
CA ILE A 369 11.69 23.19 -6.32
C ILE A 369 12.32 24.43 -5.66
N SER A 370 11.61 25.55 -5.64
CA SER A 370 12.11 26.78 -5.01
C SER A 370 12.28 26.63 -3.49
N LYS A 371 11.35 25.94 -2.83
CA LYS A 371 11.31 25.83 -1.36
C LYS A 371 12.11 24.66 -0.79
N LEU A 372 12.20 23.52 -1.50
CA LEU A 372 12.87 22.31 -1.01
C LEU A 372 14.21 22.01 -1.70
N ILE A 373 14.53 22.65 -2.83
CA ILE A 373 15.75 22.34 -3.60
C ILE A 373 16.69 23.55 -3.66
N LYS A 374 16.24 24.66 -4.26
CA LYS A 374 17.09 25.82 -4.54
C LYS A 374 17.69 26.40 -3.25
N GLY A 375 19.02 26.38 -3.15
CA GLY A 375 19.78 26.91 -2.01
C GLY A 375 19.70 26.08 -0.73
N ARG A 376 19.20 24.83 -0.79
CA ARG A 376 19.07 23.95 0.38
C ARG A 376 19.50 22.51 0.12
N PHE A 377 19.30 22.00 -1.08
CA PHE A 377 19.66 20.63 -1.44
C PHE A 377 21.17 20.52 -1.76
N PRO A 378 21.87 19.45 -1.35
CA PRO A 378 21.38 18.25 -0.64
C PRO A 378 21.31 18.41 0.89
N TYR A 379 20.50 17.58 1.54
CA TYR A 379 20.36 17.55 3.00
C TYR A 379 21.26 16.49 3.65
N GLU A 380 21.82 16.80 4.82
CA GLU A 380 22.66 15.88 5.60
C GLU A 380 22.39 16.03 7.10
N LEU A 381 22.52 14.94 7.86
CA LEU A 381 22.29 14.96 9.30
C LEU A 381 23.44 15.64 10.04
N ARG A 382 23.11 16.48 11.03
CA ARG A 382 24.10 17.02 11.99
C ARG A 382 24.71 15.85 12.77
N SER A 383 25.97 15.54 12.50
CA SER A 383 26.69 14.47 13.20
C SER A 383 26.75 14.75 14.70
N LYS A 384 25.99 13.98 15.50
CA LYS A 384 26.23 13.84 16.94
C LYS A 384 27.34 12.84 17.12
N ARG A 385 28.38 13.20 17.87
CA ARG A 385 29.45 12.27 18.29
C ARG A 385 28.82 10.95 18.79
N LYS A 386 29.24 9.84 18.18
CA LYS A 386 28.84 8.43 18.42
C LYS A 386 28.11 8.17 19.74
N ARG A 387 26.82 7.80 19.66
CA ARG A 387 26.24 6.78 20.56
C ARG A 387 25.80 5.60 19.71
N LYS A 388 26.17 4.41 20.18
CA LYS A 388 25.93 3.12 19.53
C LYS A 388 24.45 2.75 19.58
N GLU A 389 24.07 1.99 18.54
CA GLU A 389 22.96 1.04 18.46
C GLU A 389 21.55 1.62 18.51
N GLU A 390 21.01 1.92 17.31
CA GLU A 390 19.71 1.41 16.86
C GLU A 390 19.62 1.55 15.33
N THR A 391 19.20 0.49 14.66
CA THR A 391 19.15 0.29 13.20
C THR A 391 18.01 1.06 12.56
N ASN A 392 18.11 2.38 12.50
CA ASN A 392 17.32 3.19 11.58
C ASN A 392 18.26 3.82 10.56
N ASP A 393 17.82 3.84 9.29
CA ASP A 393 18.53 4.41 8.15
C ASP A 393 18.64 5.94 8.32
N LEU A 394 19.55 6.35 9.21
CA LEU A 394 19.82 7.72 9.66
C LEU A 394 20.81 8.39 8.69
N SER A 395 20.59 8.21 7.39
CA SER A 395 21.22 9.02 6.36
C SER A 395 20.12 9.73 5.56
N CYS A 396 20.30 11.01 5.26
CA CYS A 396 19.34 11.76 4.44
C CYS A 396 19.36 11.35 2.95
N ARG A 397 20.09 10.29 2.60
CA ARG A 397 20.31 9.87 1.20
C ARG A 397 19.02 9.44 0.53
N LEU A 398 18.21 8.63 1.21
CA LEU A 398 16.92 8.19 0.67
C LEU A 398 16.00 9.38 0.40
N GLN A 399 15.95 10.34 1.35
CA GLN A 399 15.18 11.58 1.21
C GLN A 399 15.71 12.42 0.05
N ASN A 400 17.03 12.54 -0.10
CA ASN A 400 17.65 13.26 -1.22
C ASN A 400 17.38 12.59 -2.57
N LEU A 401 17.46 11.26 -2.65
CA LEU A 401 17.11 10.51 -3.86
C LEU A 401 15.63 10.67 -4.22
N THR A 402 14.74 10.64 -3.23
CA THR A 402 13.31 10.88 -3.47
C THR A 402 13.06 12.34 -3.87
N LEU A 403 13.80 13.32 -3.34
CA LEU A 403 13.77 14.70 -3.83
C LEU A 403 14.24 14.80 -5.29
N CYS A 404 15.31 14.09 -5.68
CA CYS A 404 15.71 14.00 -7.08
C CYS A 404 14.57 13.46 -7.95
N LYS A 405 13.91 12.39 -7.49
CA LYS A 405 12.75 11.83 -8.18
C LYS A 405 11.62 12.85 -8.32
N ILE A 406 11.28 13.57 -7.26
CA ILE A 406 10.25 14.61 -7.28
C ILE A 406 10.62 15.73 -8.27
N VAL A 407 11.87 16.18 -8.32
CA VAL A 407 12.31 17.19 -9.30
C VAL A 407 12.17 16.67 -10.73
N ILE A 408 12.47 15.39 -10.98
CA ILE A 408 12.32 14.78 -12.30
C ILE A 408 10.84 14.67 -12.71
N LEU A 409 9.94 14.41 -11.75
CA LEU A 409 8.51 14.24 -12.01
C LEU A 409 7.76 15.58 -12.11
N PHE A 410 8.00 16.51 -11.18
CA PHE A 410 7.27 17.77 -11.06
C PHE A 410 7.94 18.94 -11.78
N GLY A 411 9.25 18.88 -12.02
CA GLY A 411 10.04 19.97 -12.59
C GLY A 411 10.20 19.89 -14.10
N ASN A 412 10.71 20.99 -14.67
CA ASN A 412 11.11 21.01 -16.07
C ASN A 412 12.54 20.46 -16.21
N ALA A 413 12.95 20.07 -17.43
CA ALA A 413 14.31 19.61 -17.70
C ALA A 413 15.40 20.63 -17.30
N SER A 414 15.09 21.93 -17.30
CA SER A 414 15.98 22.99 -16.82
C SER A 414 16.26 22.91 -15.32
N ASP A 415 15.33 22.37 -14.52
CA ASP A 415 15.48 22.27 -13.07
C ASP A 415 16.42 21.12 -12.66
N TRP A 416 16.75 20.21 -13.59
CA TRP A 416 17.62 19.07 -13.33
C TRP A 416 19.05 19.49 -12.98
N ILE A 417 19.47 20.68 -13.41
CA ILE A 417 20.78 21.25 -13.05
C ILE A 417 21.02 21.29 -11.53
N ASN A 418 19.95 21.36 -10.73
CA ASN A 418 20.04 21.38 -9.27
C ASN A 418 20.31 20.00 -8.65
N ILE A 419 19.93 18.91 -9.33
CA ILE A 419 20.04 17.53 -8.80
C ILE A 419 21.13 16.71 -9.48
N THR A 420 21.51 17.08 -10.71
CA THR A 420 22.49 16.37 -11.51
C THR A 420 23.85 16.22 -10.81
N PRO A 421 24.45 17.25 -10.18
CA PRO A 421 25.74 17.09 -9.50
C PRO A 421 25.70 16.01 -8.41
N TYR A 422 24.61 15.96 -7.65
CA TYR A 422 24.38 14.96 -6.61
C TYR A 422 24.25 13.55 -7.21
N LEU A 423 23.45 13.37 -8.26
CA LEU A 423 23.30 12.08 -8.95
C LEU A 423 24.62 11.61 -9.57
N LYS A 424 25.42 12.51 -10.16
CA LYS A 424 26.76 12.20 -10.68
C LYS A 424 27.70 11.74 -9.57
N ASN A 425 27.68 12.38 -8.40
CA ASN A 425 28.47 11.97 -7.25
C ASN A 425 28.04 10.60 -6.70
N LEU A 426 26.73 10.35 -6.60
CA LEU A 426 26.20 9.04 -6.19
C LEU A 426 26.58 7.94 -7.18
N PHE A 427 26.53 8.23 -8.48
CA PHE A 427 26.97 7.27 -9.51
C PHE A 427 28.42 6.83 -9.31
N ARG A 428 29.32 7.76 -8.93
CA ARG A 428 30.73 7.47 -8.64
C ARG A 428 30.91 6.63 -7.37
N ASN A 429 30.00 6.75 -6.40
CA ASN A 429 30.04 6.06 -5.10
C ASN A 429 28.97 4.97 -4.98
N ALA A 430 28.62 4.33 -6.10
CA ALA A 430 27.51 3.38 -6.20
C ALA A 430 27.61 2.18 -5.23
N ASP A 431 28.83 1.77 -4.87
CA ASP A 431 29.05 0.63 -3.95
C ASP A 431 28.58 0.90 -2.52
N SER A 432 28.33 2.17 -2.17
CA SER A 432 27.86 2.59 -0.84
C SER A 432 26.34 2.57 -0.68
N LEU A 433 25.60 2.25 -1.74
CA LEU A 433 24.13 2.30 -1.78
C LEU A 433 23.51 1.01 -1.26
N ASN A 434 22.45 1.15 -0.46
CA ASN A 434 21.60 0.03 -0.08
C ASN A 434 20.61 -0.33 -1.19
N LYS A 435 19.87 -1.44 -1.06
CA LYS A 435 18.95 -1.92 -2.11
C LYS A 435 17.87 -0.90 -2.50
N ASN A 436 17.22 -0.28 -1.51
CA ASN A 436 16.14 0.69 -1.76
C ASN A 436 16.69 1.97 -2.43
N GLU A 437 17.88 2.40 -2.02
CA GLU A 437 18.59 3.53 -2.62
C GLU A 437 18.97 3.21 -4.08
N CYS A 438 19.46 2.00 -4.37
CA CYS A 438 19.74 1.54 -5.73
C CYS A 438 18.50 1.59 -6.61
N ASP A 439 17.37 1.05 -6.14
CA ASP A 439 16.14 0.99 -6.92
C ASP A 439 15.60 2.40 -7.26
N LEU A 440 15.61 3.32 -6.29
CA LEU A 440 15.24 4.73 -6.53
C LEU A 440 16.23 5.44 -7.44
N PHE A 441 17.53 5.22 -7.25
CA PHE A 441 18.56 5.82 -8.08
C PHE A 441 18.43 5.40 -9.54
N VAL A 442 18.29 4.09 -9.78
CA VAL A 442 18.05 3.55 -11.13
C VAL A 442 16.78 4.15 -11.72
N SER A 443 15.69 4.23 -10.95
CA SER A 443 14.44 4.87 -11.38
C SER A 443 14.63 6.35 -11.79
N CYS A 444 15.42 7.13 -11.04
CA CYS A 444 15.76 8.51 -11.40
C CYS A 444 16.50 8.57 -12.75
N ILE A 445 17.55 7.74 -12.90
CA ILE A 445 18.34 7.69 -14.13
C ILE A 445 17.50 7.27 -15.33
N SER A 446 16.68 6.21 -15.19
CA SER A 446 15.79 5.74 -16.24
C SER A 446 14.82 6.83 -16.70
N HIS A 447 14.22 7.60 -15.79
CA HIS A 447 13.34 8.70 -16.17
C HIS A 447 14.07 9.86 -16.87
N ILE A 448 15.27 10.22 -16.41
CA ILE A 448 16.10 11.23 -17.10
C ILE A 448 16.42 10.78 -18.53
N CYS A 449 16.76 9.51 -18.72
CA CYS A 449 17.05 8.95 -20.04
C CYS A 449 15.81 8.80 -20.94
N ASN A 450 14.63 8.60 -20.35
CA ASN A 450 13.35 8.55 -21.09
C ASN A 450 12.94 9.89 -21.70
N TYR A 451 13.46 11.01 -21.17
CA TYR A 451 13.21 12.35 -21.70
C TYR A 451 14.19 12.65 -22.84
N SER A 452 13.66 12.89 -24.03
CA SER A 452 14.43 12.94 -25.27
C SER A 452 15.53 14.01 -25.31
N ASN A 453 16.76 13.56 -25.66
CA ASN A 453 17.89 14.31 -26.24
C ASN A 453 18.44 15.53 -25.47
N ASN A 454 18.42 15.51 -24.14
CA ASN A 454 19.18 16.47 -23.31
C ASN A 454 20.63 15.97 -23.09
N GLU A 455 21.60 16.86 -22.89
CA GLU A 455 23.01 16.49 -22.60
C GLU A 455 23.12 15.55 -21.40
N GLU A 456 22.32 15.79 -20.37
CA GLU A 456 22.30 14.94 -19.17
C GLU A 456 21.80 13.51 -19.47
N SER A 457 20.81 13.37 -20.34
CA SER A 457 20.32 12.04 -20.76
C SER A 457 21.43 11.23 -21.43
N LYS A 458 22.25 11.87 -22.28
CA LYS A 458 23.39 11.24 -22.96
C LYS A 458 24.50 10.89 -21.96
N TYR A 459 24.81 11.79 -21.03
CA TYR A 459 25.81 11.54 -19.99
C TYR A 459 25.45 10.31 -19.16
N PHE A 460 24.22 10.26 -18.62
CA PHE A 460 23.80 9.16 -17.76
C PHE A 460 23.67 7.86 -18.56
N LEU A 461 23.13 7.88 -19.78
CA LEU A 461 23.03 6.68 -20.59
C LEU A 461 24.41 6.09 -20.93
N ASN A 462 25.38 6.94 -21.31
CA ASN A 462 26.77 6.50 -21.51
C ASN A 462 27.42 5.94 -20.24
N SER A 463 27.10 6.51 -19.09
CA SER A 463 27.57 6.02 -17.80
C SER A 463 26.95 4.66 -17.46
N VAL A 464 25.66 4.49 -17.73
CA VAL A 464 24.93 3.22 -17.57
C VAL A 464 25.54 2.12 -18.43
N PHE A 465 25.83 2.39 -19.71
CA PHE A 465 26.52 1.43 -20.60
C PHE A 465 27.86 0.97 -20.00
N LYS A 466 28.69 1.91 -19.55
CA LYS A 466 29.99 1.59 -18.94
C LYS A 466 29.84 0.76 -17.67
N THR A 467 28.84 1.04 -16.83
CA THR A 467 28.58 0.29 -15.59
C THR A 467 28.10 -1.13 -15.87
N VAL A 468 27.24 -1.35 -16.87
CA VAL A 468 26.80 -2.71 -17.25
C VAL A 468 27.97 -3.52 -17.83
N MET A 469 28.86 -2.88 -18.58
CA MET A 469 30.09 -3.52 -19.08
C MET A 469 31.07 -3.86 -17.95
N ASN A 470 31.09 -3.07 -16.87
CA ASN A 470 31.90 -3.29 -15.69
C ASN A 470 31.12 -4.09 -14.62
N SER A 471 31.14 -5.41 -14.71
CA SER A 471 30.30 -6.36 -13.94
C SER A 471 30.49 -6.39 -12.40
N LYS A 472 31.19 -5.43 -11.81
CA LYS A 472 31.46 -5.39 -10.36
C LYS A 472 30.43 -4.58 -9.56
N SER A 473 29.64 -3.73 -10.23
CA SER A 473 28.69 -2.84 -9.55
C SER A 473 27.41 -3.55 -9.14
N SER A 474 26.90 -3.23 -7.95
CA SER A 474 25.56 -3.60 -7.46
C SER A 474 24.42 -3.13 -8.38
N LEU A 475 24.65 -2.09 -9.18
CA LEU A 475 23.67 -1.51 -10.10
C LEU A 475 23.58 -2.24 -11.45
N SER A 476 24.57 -3.10 -11.77
CA SER A 476 24.72 -3.71 -13.10
C SER A 476 23.49 -4.51 -13.55
N GLY A 477 22.87 -5.27 -12.66
CA GLY A 477 21.66 -6.05 -12.98
C GLY A 477 20.45 -5.18 -13.31
N SER A 478 20.16 -4.16 -12.48
CA SER A 478 19.03 -3.24 -12.70
C SER A 478 19.24 -2.37 -13.95
N PHE A 479 20.47 -1.91 -14.19
CA PHE A 479 20.80 -1.19 -15.41
C PHE A 479 20.76 -2.07 -16.65
N PHE A 480 21.11 -3.35 -16.57
CA PHE A 480 20.96 -4.29 -17.69
C PHE A 480 19.49 -4.43 -18.12
N LEU A 481 18.57 -4.51 -17.14
CA LEU A 481 17.13 -4.51 -17.42
C LEU A 481 16.71 -3.23 -18.12
N PHE A 482 17.09 -2.06 -17.59
CA PHE A 482 16.79 -0.78 -18.21
C PHE A 482 17.35 -0.67 -19.64
N LEU A 483 18.59 -1.08 -19.89
CA LEU A 483 19.18 -1.08 -21.24
C LEU A 483 18.45 -2.02 -22.20
N THR A 484 17.92 -3.14 -21.69
CA THR A 484 17.10 -4.01 -22.52
C THR A 484 15.81 -3.31 -22.93
N ASP A 485 15.16 -2.57 -22.02
CA ASP A 485 13.96 -1.81 -22.35
C ASP A 485 14.26 -0.69 -23.36
N VAL A 486 15.44 -0.06 -23.26
CA VAL A 486 15.96 0.90 -24.26
C VAL A 486 16.16 0.25 -25.63
N ALA A 487 16.69 -0.96 -25.69
CA ALA A 487 16.88 -1.71 -26.93
C ALA A 487 15.56 -2.22 -27.54
N LEU A 488 14.54 -2.47 -26.72
CA LEU A 488 13.25 -2.99 -27.19
C LEU A 488 12.25 -1.90 -27.54
N ASN A 489 12.51 -0.64 -27.21
CA ASN A 489 11.57 0.46 -27.38
C ASN A 489 12.05 1.47 -28.44
N ASN A 490 11.23 1.65 -29.48
CA ASN A 490 11.52 2.53 -30.62
C ASN A 490 11.67 4.02 -30.23
N LYS A 491 11.21 4.43 -29.03
CA LYS A 491 11.43 5.80 -28.54
C LYS A 491 12.91 6.16 -28.39
N PHE A 492 13.80 5.16 -28.29
CA PHE A 492 15.23 5.35 -28.06
C PHE A 492 16.10 5.19 -29.31
N ASP A 493 15.52 5.16 -30.51
CA ASP A 493 16.25 4.94 -31.77
C ASP A 493 17.45 5.89 -31.94
N ILE A 494 17.34 7.12 -31.42
CA ILE A 494 18.43 8.11 -31.41
C ILE A 494 19.69 7.54 -30.74
N TYR A 495 19.53 6.84 -29.62
CA TYR A 495 20.63 6.25 -28.85
C TYR A 495 21.16 4.95 -29.46
N HIS A 496 20.45 4.32 -30.39
CA HIS A 496 20.92 3.07 -31.00
C HIS A 496 22.15 3.27 -31.90
N SER A 497 22.40 4.51 -32.33
CA SER A 497 23.58 4.92 -33.08
C SER A 497 24.81 5.26 -32.22
N GLU A 498 24.65 5.35 -30.89
CA GLU A 498 25.73 5.72 -29.99
C GLU A 498 26.76 4.58 -29.85
N SER A 499 28.05 4.93 -29.84
CA SER A 499 29.15 3.95 -29.79
C SER A 499 29.11 3.05 -28.55
N SER A 500 28.70 3.61 -27.41
CA SER A 500 28.52 2.86 -26.16
C SER A 500 27.42 1.80 -26.25
N PHE A 501 26.31 2.11 -26.93
CA PHE A 501 25.21 1.16 -27.15
C PHE A 501 25.65 0.03 -28.09
N ILE A 502 26.32 0.38 -29.19
CA ILE A 502 26.87 -0.58 -30.15
C ILE A 502 27.85 -1.54 -29.45
N SER A 503 28.75 -1.01 -28.61
CA SER A 503 29.69 -1.81 -27.83
C SER A 503 28.99 -2.76 -26.85
N TRP A 504 27.96 -2.28 -26.16
CA TRP A 504 27.15 -3.11 -25.27
C TRP A 504 26.42 -4.22 -26.04
N LEU A 505 25.78 -3.93 -27.17
CA LEU A 505 25.16 -4.96 -28.04
C LEU A 505 26.17 -6.02 -28.49
N LYS A 506 27.37 -5.61 -28.90
CA LYS A 506 28.46 -6.53 -29.27
C LYS A 506 28.91 -7.41 -28.10
N SER A 507 28.70 -6.99 -26.86
CA SER A 507 29.08 -7.78 -25.67
C SER A 507 28.10 -8.91 -25.33
N LEU A 508 26.86 -8.85 -25.80
CA LEU A 508 25.79 -9.75 -25.37
C LEU A 508 26.02 -11.21 -25.79
N PRO A 509 26.40 -11.55 -27.04
CA PRO A 509 26.66 -12.93 -27.43
C PRO A 509 27.76 -13.59 -26.60
N LYS A 510 28.80 -12.83 -26.22
CA LYS A 510 29.88 -13.30 -25.35
C LYS A 510 29.40 -13.68 -23.94
N LEU A 511 28.23 -13.21 -23.48
CA LEU A 511 27.68 -13.67 -22.20
C LEU A 511 27.21 -15.13 -22.27
N LEU A 512 26.85 -15.63 -23.45
CA LEU A 512 26.40 -17.01 -23.68
C LEU A 512 27.55 -18.02 -23.66
N THR A 513 28.81 -17.57 -23.72
CA THR A 513 30.00 -18.44 -23.60
C THR A 513 30.49 -18.60 -22.16
N LYS A 514 29.84 -17.93 -21.18
CA LYS A 514 30.16 -18.09 -19.75
C LYS A 514 29.63 -19.41 -19.20
N SER A 515 30.22 -19.89 -18.10
CA SER A 515 29.78 -21.13 -17.44
C SER A 515 28.42 -21.01 -16.74
N LYS A 516 28.03 -19.80 -16.33
CA LYS A 516 26.78 -19.50 -15.64
C LYS A 516 26.10 -18.27 -16.23
N ILE A 517 24.79 -18.32 -16.38
CA ILE A 517 23.93 -17.20 -16.81
C ILE A 517 22.58 -17.29 -16.09
N SER A 518 21.96 -16.15 -15.77
CA SER A 518 20.60 -16.16 -15.19
C SER A 518 19.54 -16.29 -16.29
N ALA A 519 18.43 -16.96 -15.97
CA ALA A 519 17.29 -17.12 -16.87
C ALA A 519 16.76 -15.77 -17.40
N LEU A 520 16.73 -14.75 -16.54
CA LEU A 520 16.30 -13.40 -16.89
C LEU A 520 17.22 -12.76 -17.93
N VAL A 521 18.56 -12.87 -17.78
CA VAL A 521 19.51 -12.33 -18.76
C VAL A 521 19.38 -13.06 -20.10
N LEU A 522 19.25 -14.39 -20.07
CA LEU A 522 19.10 -15.21 -21.27
C LEU A 522 17.85 -14.83 -22.10
N GLU A 523 16.69 -14.71 -21.45
CA GLU A 523 15.46 -14.31 -22.14
C GLU A 523 15.54 -12.87 -22.69
N LYS A 524 16.20 -11.96 -21.97
CA LYS A 524 16.40 -10.58 -22.43
C LYS A 524 17.30 -10.51 -23.66
N ILE A 525 18.39 -11.27 -23.70
CA ILE A 525 19.24 -11.40 -24.91
C ILE A 525 18.44 -11.98 -26.07
N ARG A 526 17.62 -13.01 -25.82
CA ARG A 526 16.73 -13.60 -26.83
C ARG A 526 15.76 -12.56 -27.39
N LEU A 527 15.13 -11.72 -26.56
CA LEU A 527 14.26 -10.66 -27.06
C LEU A 527 14.99 -9.63 -27.91
N ILE A 528 16.20 -9.21 -27.51
CA ILE A 528 17.03 -8.26 -28.26
C ILE A 528 17.41 -8.84 -29.63
N SER A 529 17.76 -10.12 -29.66
CA SER A 529 18.20 -10.78 -30.88
C SER A 529 17.12 -10.83 -31.98
N LEU A 530 15.84 -10.80 -31.61
CA LEU A 530 14.71 -10.70 -32.54
C LEU A 530 14.62 -9.33 -33.25
N ARG A 531 15.26 -8.29 -32.70
CA ARG A 531 15.33 -6.95 -33.32
C ARG A 531 16.33 -6.88 -34.48
N ASN A 532 17.18 -7.90 -34.66
CA ASN A 532 18.13 -8.02 -35.77
C ASN A 532 19.09 -6.81 -35.90
N TYR A 533 19.59 -6.31 -34.78
CA TYR A 533 20.66 -5.31 -34.77
C TYR A 533 21.92 -5.85 -35.45
N GLU A 534 22.48 -5.09 -36.38
CA GLU A 534 23.70 -5.46 -37.10
C GLU A 534 24.89 -5.70 -36.16
N PRO A 535 25.22 -4.82 -35.18
CA PRO A 535 26.30 -5.06 -34.23
C PRO A 535 26.16 -6.34 -33.41
N PHE A 536 24.92 -6.70 -33.03
CA PHE A 536 24.64 -7.94 -32.31
C PHE A 536 24.86 -9.15 -33.23
N SER A 537 24.41 -9.06 -34.48
CA SER A 537 24.53 -10.15 -35.46
C SER A 537 26.00 -10.48 -35.75
N GLU A 538 26.82 -9.47 -36.03
CA GLU A 538 28.27 -9.64 -36.26
C GLU A 538 28.95 -10.31 -35.06
N SER A 539 28.60 -9.90 -33.84
CA SER A 539 29.16 -10.50 -32.64
C SER A 539 28.65 -11.92 -32.41
N LEU A 540 27.40 -12.22 -32.78
CA LEU A 540 26.85 -13.57 -32.71
C LEU A 540 27.56 -14.50 -33.70
N ASP A 541 27.75 -14.07 -34.94
CA ASP A 541 28.43 -14.82 -35.99
C ASP A 541 29.86 -15.18 -35.53
N THR A 542 30.58 -14.24 -34.91
CA THR A 542 31.94 -14.51 -34.38
C THR A 542 32.01 -15.44 -33.17
N HIS A 543 30.93 -15.60 -32.39
CA HIS A 543 30.94 -16.39 -31.15
C HIS A 543 30.12 -17.68 -31.25
N ILE A 544 29.42 -17.94 -32.37
CA ILE A 544 28.44 -19.02 -32.46
C ILE A 544 29.03 -20.39 -32.14
N GLU A 545 30.20 -20.73 -32.68
CA GLU A 545 30.85 -22.02 -32.41
C GLU A 545 31.15 -22.21 -30.92
N SER A 546 31.70 -21.17 -30.29
CA SER A 546 31.95 -21.17 -28.83
C SER A 546 30.67 -21.26 -28.01
N ILE A 547 29.55 -20.70 -28.50
CA ILE A 547 28.25 -20.80 -27.85
C ILE A 547 27.71 -22.22 -27.96
N LEU A 548 27.76 -22.82 -29.15
CA LEU A 548 27.33 -24.20 -29.40
C LEU A 548 28.15 -25.20 -28.56
N ASP A 549 29.45 -25.02 -28.47
CA ASP A 549 30.33 -25.85 -27.63
C ASP A 549 30.02 -25.74 -26.13
N ASN A 550 29.49 -24.59 -25.70
CA ASN A 550 29.16 -24.35 -24.31
C ASN A 550 27.77 -24.89 -23.90
N ILE A 551 26.87 -25.21 -24.84
CA ILE A 551 25.51 -25.72 -24.57
C ILE A 551 25.48 -26.90 -23.57
N PRO A 552 26.36 -27.92 -23.67
CA PRO A 552 26.32 -29.04 -22.71
C PRO A 552 26.75 -28.65 -21.29
N ARG A 553 27.56 -27.59 -21.16
CA ARG A 553 28.28 -27.21 -19.93
C ARG A 553 27.63 -26.04 -19.19
N ILE A 554 26.92 -25.15 -19.89
CA ILE A 554 26.35 -23.94 -19.31
C ILE A 554 25.26 -24.23 -18.29
N GLN A 555 25.27 -23.50 -17.18
CA GLN A 555 24.23 -23.54 -16.15
C GLN A 555 23.36 -22.29 -16.24
N VAL A 556 22.06 -22.48 -16.48
CA VAL A 556 21.06 -21.40 -16.49
C VAL A 556 20.35 -21.35 -15.13
N GLU A 557 20.64 -20.33 -14.33
CA GLU A 557 20.05 -20.17 -13.00
C GLU A 557 18.57 -19.78 -13.10
N GLY A 558 17.68 -20.55 -12.46
CA GLY A 558 16.24 -20.31 -12.44
C GLY A 558 15.46 -20.87 -13.64
N MET A 559 16.06 -21.77 -14.43
CA MET A 559 15.40 -22.44 -15.56
C MET A 559 15.76 -23.93 -15.61
N ASP A 560 14.85 -24.76 -16.13
CA ASP A 560 15.14 -26.18 -16.40
C ASP A 560 16.31 -26.30 -17.39
N LYS A 561 17.26 -27.20 -17.11
CA LYS A 561 18.49 -27.37 -17.91
C LYS A 561 18.20 -27.53 -19.40
N GLU A 562 17.26 -28.40 -19.73
CA GLU A 562 16.89 -28.70 -21.12
C GLU A 562 16.25 -27.49 -21.82
N LYS A 563 15.36 -26.75 -21.13
CA LYS A 563 14.78 -25.50 -21.66
C LYS A 563 15.85 -24.45 -21.91
N GLY A 564 16.80 -24.28 -20.99
CA GLY A 564 17.92 -23.36 -21.16
C GLY A 564 18.77 -23.69 -22.38
N GLN A 565 19.07 -24.97 -22.60
CA GLN A 565 19.80 -25.46 -23.77
C GLN A 565 19.05 -25.17 -25.08
N PHE A 566 17.73 -25.39 -25.12
CA PHE A 566 16.92 -25.06 -26.31
C PHE A 566 16.93 -23.55 -26.62
N VAL A 567 16.80 -22.70 -25.61
CA VAL A 567 16.84 -21.24 -25.81
C VAL A 567 18.19 -20.80 -26.36
N ILE A 568 19.29 -21.39 -25.87
CA ILE A 568 20.64 -21.07 -26.37
C ILE A 568 20.83 -21.60 -27.79
N ALA A 569 20.41 -22.84 -28.08
CA ALA A 569 20.46 -23.42 -29.42
C ALA A 569 19.66 -22.60 -30.44
N ALA A 570 18.57 -21.95 -30.03
CA ALA A 570 17.75 -21.13 -30.90
C ALA A 570 18.49 -19.91 -31.49
N PHE A 571 19.58 -19.44 -30.87
CA PHE A 571 20.40 -18.35 -31.44
C PHE A 571 21.05 -18.75 -32.77
N LEU A 572 21.28 -20.05 -33.03
CA LEU A 572 21.79 -20.52 -34.32
C LEU A 572 20.90 -20.08 -35.49
N TYR A 573 19.59 -19.97 -35.27
CA TYR A 573 18.67 -19.49 -36.31
C TYR A 573 18.91 -18.02 -36.70
N GLN A 574 19.53 -17.22 -35.84
CA GLN A 574 19.73 -15.79 -36.08
C GLN A 574 21.08 -15.46 -36.71
N VAL A 575 22.00 -16.43 -36.74
CA VAL A 575 23.30 -16.35 -37.41
C VAL A 575 23.11 -16.03 -38.89
N LYS A 576 23.84 -15.03 -39.38
CA LYS A 576 23.79 -14.57 -40.78
C LYS A 576 24.84 -15.23 -41.62
N ASP A 577 26.04 -15.42 -41.07
CA ASP A 577 27.17 -16.03 -41.76
C ASP A 577 27.16 -17.56 -41.60
N TRP A 578 27.03 -18.27 -42.72
CA TRP A 578 27.00 -19.74 -42.76
C TRP A 578 28.07 -20.18 -43.77
N ASP A 579 29.32 -20.16 -43.32
CA ASP A 579 30.44 -20.67 -44.10
C ASP A 579 30.46 -22.21 -44.10
N GLU A 580 31.25 -22.78 -45.02
CA GLU A 580 31.33 -24.24 -45.19
C GLU A 580 31.90 -24.92 -43.95
N GLU A 581 32.83 -24.27 -43.25
CA GLU A 581 33.47 -24.78 -42.03
C GLU A 581 32.48 -24.92 -40.87
N LEU A 582 31.62 -23.91 -40.63
CA LEU A 582 30.56 -23.98 -39.63
C LEU A 582 29.53 -25.08 -39.95
N VAL A 583 29.17 -25.24 -41.22
CA VAL A 583 28.21 -26.28 -41.63
C VAL A 583 28.78 -27.68 -41.42
N GLU A 584 30.04 -27.91 -41.78
CA GLU A 584 30.72 -29.18 -41.55
C GLU A 584 30.87 -29.50 -40.06
N SER A 585 31.26 -28.51 -39.25
CA SER A 585 31.43 -28.70 -37.80
C SER A 585 30.10 -29.04 -37.11
N ILE A 586 29.01 -28.37 -37.48
CA ILE A 586 27.66 -28.66 -36.96
C ILE A 586 27.19 -30.05 -37.40
N ASN A 587 27.36 -30.43 -38.66
CA ASN A 587 26.94 -31.75 -39.15
C ASN A 587 27.68 -32.88 -38.43
N LYS A 588 29.00 -32.72 -38.24
CA LYS A 588 29.80 -33.68 -37.47
C LYS A 588 29.35 -33.76 -36.01
N ALA A 589 28.98 -32.64 -35.39
CA ALA A 589 28.46 -32.64 -34.02
C ALA A 589 27.05 -33.28 -33.92
N ILE A 590 26.22 -33.14 -34.97
CA ILE A 590 24.91 -33.81 -35.08
C ILE A 590 25.08 -35.33 -35.18
N GLU A 591 26.01 -35.81 -36.03
CA GLU A 591 26.29 -37.25 -36.20
C GLU A 591 26.78 -37.91 -34.91
N ASN A 592 27.53 -37.16 -34.09
CA ASN A 592 28.06 -37.65 -32.82
C ASN A 592 27.13 -37.42 -31.61
N GLU A 593 25.89 -36.94 -31.84
CA GLU A 593 24.92 -36.56 -30.78
C GLU A 593 25.53 -35.70 -29.65
N TYR A 594 26.42 -34.77 -30.01
CA TYR A 594 27.28 -34.05 -29.06
C TYR A 594 26.50 -33.31 -27.96
N TRP A 595 25.30 -32.81 -28.26
CA TRP A 595 24.45 -32.05 -27.33
C TRP A 595 23.40 -32.90 -26.60
N GLY A 596 23.38 -34.22 -26.81
CA GLY A 596 22.31 -35.12 -26.38
C GLY A 596 21.15 -35.16 -27.38
N SER A 597 20.34 -36.23 -27.30
CA SER A 597 19.36 -36.58 -28.35
C SER A 597 18.31 -35.48 -28.62
N SER A 598 17.74 -34.89 -27.57
CA SER A 598 16.69 -33.88 -27.70
C SER A 598 17.22 -32.56 -28.29
N VAL A 599 18.30 -32.01 -27.75
CA VAL A 599 18.90 -30.75 -28.26
C VAL A 599 19.48 -30.94 -29.67
N THR A 600 20.09 -32.09 -29.95
CA THR A 600 20.62 -32.41 -31.29
C THR A 600 19.51 -32.47 -32.34
N SER A 601 18.35 -33.07 -32.02
CA SER A 601 17.19 -33.07 -32.92
C SER A 601 16.70 -31.65 -33.24
N PHE A 602 16.68 -30.77 -32.24
CA PHE A 602 16.24 -29.38 -32.42
C PHE A 602 17.23 -28.57 -33.27
N ILE A 603 18.55 -28.74 -33.06
CA ILE A 603 19.57 -28.10 -33.90
C ILE A 603 19.47 -28.60 -35.35
N LYS A 604 19.24 -29.90 -35.56
CA LYS A 604 19.02 -30.48 -36.89
C LYS A 604 17.84 -29.83 -37.60
N ASP A 605 16.73 -29.60 -36.90
CA ASP A 605 15.57 -28.90 -37.46
C ASP A 605 15.91 -27.46 -37.86
N ILE A 606 16.69 -26.73 -37.05
CA ILE A 606 17.15 -25.37 -37.38
C ILE A 606 18.01 -25.36 -38.66
N VAL A 607 18.95 -26.29 -38.78
CA VAL A 607 19.83 -26.42 -39.96
C VAL A 607 18.99 -26.69 -41.20
N ASN A 608 18.04 -27.64 -41.14
CA ASN A 608 17.15 -27.95 -42.26
C ASN A 608 16.37 -26.71 -42.73
N VAL A 609 15.77 -25.96 -41.79
CA VAL A 609 15.02 -24.73 -42.11
C VAL A 609 15.93 -23.67 -42.73
N LYS A 610 17.17 -23.54 -42.27
CA LYS A 610 18.14 -22.57 -42.81
C LYS A 610 18.63 -22.95 -44.21
N VAL A 611 18.99 -24.21 -44.43
CA VAL A 611 19.40 -24.74 -45.74
C VAL A 611 18.29 -24.58 -46.77
N ASP A 612 17.04 -24.88 -46.40
CA ASP A 612 15.88 -24.66 -47.27
C ASP A 612 15.67 -23.17 -47.60
N LYS A 613 15.94 -22.27 -46.66
CA LYS A 613 15.84 -20.82 -46.87
C LYS A 613 16.95 -20.28 -47.78
N LEU A 614 18.16 -20.83 -47.68
CA LEU A 614 19.28 -20.52 -48.58
C LEU A 614 19.01 -21.03 -50.00
N ARG A 615 18.50 -22.26 -50.14
CA ARG A 615 18.09 -22.86 -51.42
C ARG A 615 16.94 -22.14 -52.14
N ARG A 616 16.15 -21.34 -51.43
CA ARG A 616 15.06 -20.51 -52.00
C ARG A 616 15.49 -19.09 -52.38
N LYS A 617 16.71 -18.67 -51.99
CA LYS A 617 17.27 -17.34 -52.29
C LYS A 617 18.14 -17.33 -53.56
N PHE A 618 18.64 -18.50 -53.95
CA PHE A 618 19.18 -18.80 -55.27
C PHE A 618 18.09 -19.46 -56.11
#